data_AF-A0A7C5NVM8-F1
#
_entry.id   AF-A0A7C5NVM8-F1
#
_cell.length_a   1.000
_cell.length_b   1.000
_cell.length_c   1.000
_cell.angle_alpha   90.00
_cell.angle_beta   90.00
_cell.angle_gamma   90.00
#
_symmetry.space_group_name_H-M   'P 1'
#
loop_
_entity.id
_entity.type
_entity.pdbx_description
1 polymer ?
#
loop_
_entity_poly.entity_id
_entity_poly.type
_entity_poly.pdbx_seq_one_letter_code
_entity_poly.pdbx_strand_id
1 'polypeptide(L)' 'MKILQNIREILKTIKHRRPSKNYCPRCGSPKIHLSSSLDYWLTPKKYICEECGYHGPIVMELDEDNEKDEGSGNV' A
#
# COMPACT_ATOMS: atom_id res chain seq x y z
N MET A 1 4.12 18.49 29.19
CA MET A 1 4.23 17.08 29.62
C MET A 1 5.10 16.33 28.62
N LYS A 2 6.22 15.74 29.04
CA LYS A 2 7.21 15.07 28.16
C LYS A 2 6.63 13.92 27.32
N ILE A 3 5.53 13.32 27.77
CA ILE A 3 4.82 12.22 27.10
C ILE A 3 4.34 12.58 25.68
N LEU A 4 3.84 13.80 25.47
CA LEU A 4 3.34 14.22 24.16
C LEU A 4 4.47 14.40 23.13
N GLN A 5 5.66 14.77 23.58
CA GLN A 5 6.84 14.90 22.73
C GLN A 5 7.35 13.52 22.28
N ASN A 6 7.38 12.55 23.20
CA ASN A 6 7.76 11.16 22.90
C ASN A 6 6.82 10.49 21.89
N ILE A 7 5.50 10.67 22.03
CA ILE A 7 4.53 10.09 21.08
C ILE A 7 4.72 10.67 19.67
N ARG A 8 5.01 11.97 19.57
CA ARG A 8 5.24 12.65 18.28
C ARG A 8 6.48 12.12 17.56
N GLU A 9 7.54 11.77 18.28
CA GLU A 9 8.74 11.18 17.68
C GLU A 9 8.49 9.76 17.16
N ILE A 10 7.79 8.93 17.92
CA ILE A 10 7.43 7.57 17.51
C ILE A 10 6.54 7.57 16.25
N LEU A 11 5.61 8.52 16.15
CA LEU A 11 4.75 8.66 14.97
C LEU A 11 5.52 9.07 13.70
N LYS A 12 6.67 9.76 13.83
CA LYS A 12 7.50 10.11 12.66
C LYS A 12 8.15 8.88 12.04
N THR A 13 8.60 7.93 12.86
CA THR A 13 9.22 6.67 12.41
C THR A 13 8.22 5.67 11.85
N ILE A 14 6.94 5.77 12.20
CA ILE A 14 5.89 4.90 11.62
C ILE A 14 5.47 5.37 10.22
N LYS A 15 5.76 6.62 9.84
CA LYS A 15 5.35 7.24 8.57
C LYS A 15 6.19 6.80 7.35
N HIS A 16 6.85 5.64 7.39
CA HIS A 16 7.75 5.19 6.34
C HIS A 16 7.09 4.50 5.14
N ARG A 17 5.78 4.24 5.16
CA ARG A 17 5.06 3.80 3.95
C ARG A 17 3.85 4.67 3.69
N ARG A 18 3.87 5.39 2.57
CA ARG A 18 2.63 5.88 1.97
C ARG A 18 1.82 4.66 1.50
N PRO A 19 0.47 4.70 1.58
CA PRO A 19 -0.34 3.63 1.03
C PRO A 19 -0.05 3.49 -0.46
N SER A 20 0.54 2.36 -0.87
CA SER A 20 0.78 2.03 -2.28
C SER A 20 -0.55 1.84 -2.97
N LYS A 21 -0.71 2.47 -4.14
CA LYS A 21 -1.89 2.29 -4.96
C LYS A 21 -1.77 0.95 -5.71
N ASN A 22 -2.85 0.18 -5.71
CA ASN A 22 -2.91 -1.10 -6.41
C ASN A 22 -3.23 -0.90 -7.89
N TYR A 23 -2.54 -1.64 -8.75
CA TYR A 23 -2.72 -1.66 -10.20
C TYR A 23 -2.93 -3.10 -10.69
N CYS A 24 -3.56 -3.22 -11.86
CA CYS A 24 -3.74 -4.49 -12.53
C CYS A 24 -2.37 -5.05 -12.99
N PRO A 25 -2.00 -6.27 -12.59
CA PRO A 25 -0.72 -6.87 -12.96
C PRO A 25 -0.63 -7.25 -14.44
N ARG A 26 -1.76 -7.26 -15.15
CA ARG A 26 -1.84 -7.66 -16.56
C ARG A 26 -1.74 -6.48 -17.53
N CYS A 27 -2.38 -5.36 -17.23
CA CYS A 27 -2.45 -4.21 -18.13
C CYS A 27 -2.01 -2.88 -17.49
N GLY A 28 -1.65 -2.87 -16.20
CA GLY A 28 -1.24 -1.66 -15.49
C GLY A 28 -2.38 -0.68 -15.17
N SER A 29 -3.64 -1.04 -15.42
CA SER A 29 -4.77 -0.15 -15.12
C SER A 29 -4.94 0.02 -13.60
N PRO A 30 -5.21 1.25 -13.11
CA PRO A 30 -5.58 1.49 -11.71
C PRO A 30 -7.02 1.08 -11.40
N LYS A 31 -7.83 0.68 -12.39
CA LYS A 31 -9.23 0.23 -12.21
C LYS A 31 -9.27 -1.25 -11.82
N ILE A 32 -8.72 -1.54 -10.65
CA ILE A 32 -8.73 -2.87 -10.03
C ILE A 32 -9.42 -2.79 -8.66
N HIS A 33 -10.33 -3.71 -8.36
CA HIS A 33 -11.10 -3.73 -7.12
C HIS A 33 -11.34 -5.16 -6.62
N LEU A 34 -11.77 -5.33 -5.37
CA LEU A 34 -12.11 -6.66 -4.82
C LEU A 34 -13.30 -7.26 -5.56
N SER A 35 -13.29 -8.59 -5.75
CA SER A 35 -14.35 -9.31 -6.43
C SER A 35 -15.66 -9.34 -5.62
N SER A 36 -15.54 -9.30 -4.30
CA SER A 36 -16.66 -9.30 -3.35
C SER A 36 -16.33 -8.47 -2.11
N SER A 37 -17.35 -7.95 -1.43
CA SER A 37 -17.20 -7.31 -0.12
C SER A 37 -16.84 -8.29 1.01
N LEU A 38 -17.03 -9.60 0.79
CA LEU A 38 -16.68 -10.66 1.73
C LEU A 38 -15.23 -11.15 1.55
N ASP A 39 -14.58 -10.76 0.45
CA ASP A 39 -13.15 -11.00 0.27
C ASP A 39 -12.39 -10.28 1.38
N TYR A 40 -11.46 -10.98 2.03
CA TYR A 40 -10.76 -10.64 3.29
C TYR A 40 -11.38 -11.19 4.56
N TRP A 41 -12.72 -11.28 4.65
CA TRP A 41 -13.39 -11.78 5.85
C TRP A 41 -13.65 -13.28 5.78
N LEU A 42 -14.30 -13.73 4.70
CA LEU A 42 -14.73 -15.12 4.54
C LEU A 42 -13.94 -15.83 3.43
N THR A 43 -13.56 -15.08 2.39
CA THR A 43 -12.85 -15.60 1.22
C THR A 43 -11.48 -14.93 1.06
N PRO A 44 -10.48 -15.63 0.48
CA PRO A 44 -9.22 -15.01 0.12
C PRO A 44 -9.43 -13.82 -0.82
N LYS A 45 -8.55 -12.82 -0.73
CA LYS A 45 -8.61 -11.66 -1.62
C LYS A 45 -8.54 -12.09 -3.07
N LYS A 46 -9.51 -11.65 -3.86
CA LYS A 46 -9.50 -11.73 -5.32
C LYS A 46 -9.86 -10.36 -5.87
N TYR A 47 -9.23 -10.02 -6.98
CA TYR A 47 -9.34 -8.74 -7.61
C TYR A 47 -9.84 -8.88 -9.03
N ILE A 48 -10.68 -7.94 -9.45
CA ILE A 48 -11.19 -7.79 -10.80
C ILE A 48 -10.66 -6.50 -11.40
N CYS A 49 -10.14 -6.56 -12.62
CA CYS A 49 -9.82 -5.38 -13.41
C CYS A 49 -10.93 -5.08 -14.42
N GLU A 50 -11.49 -3.88 -14.37
CA GLU A 50 -12.56 -3.43 -15.26
C GLU A 50 -12.10 -3.29 -16.72
N GLU A 51 -10.79 -3.05 -16.95
CA GLU A 51 -10.26 -2.79 -18.29
C GLU A 51 -9.93 -4.07 -19.07
N CYS A 52 -9.30 -5.07 -18.44
CA CYS A 52 -8.81 -6.26 -19.14
C CYS A 52 -9.39 -7.59 -18.65
N GLY A 53 -10.33 -7.54 -17.70
CA GLY A 53 -10.98 -8.72 -17.13
C GLY A 53 -10.05 -9.62 -16.31
N TYR A 54 -8.91 -9.11 -15.82
CA TYR A 54 -8.07 -9.87 -14.88
C TYR A 54 -8.91 -10.26 -13.66
N HIS A 55 -8.82 -11.53 -13.24
CA HIS A 55 -9.50 -12.05 -12.06
C HIS A 55 -8.54 -12.95 -11.26
N GLY A 56 -7.98 -12.46 -10.16
CA GLY A 56 -6.97 -13.20 -9.42
C GLY A 56 -6.51 -12.55 -8.11
N PRO A 57 -5.62 -13.20 -7.36
CA PRO A 57 -5.31 -12.80 -5.98
C PRO A 57 -4.18 -11.77 -5.85
N ILE A 58 -3.52 -11.39 -6.95
CA ILE A 58 -2.34 -10.51 -6.91
C ILE A 58 -2.66 -9.14 -7.52
N VAL A 59 -1.94 -8.13 -7.02
CA VAL A 59 -1.96 -6.75 -7.49
C VAL A 59 -0.54 -6.31 -7.78
N MET A 60 -0.38 -5.31 -8.64
CA MET A 60 0.88 -4.60 -8.84
C MET A 60 0.89 -3.37 -7.95
N GLU A 61 1.86 -3.30 -7.04
CA GLU A 61 2.16 -2.08 -6.29
C GLU A 61 3.32 -1.38 -7.01
N LEU A 62 3.19 -0.06 -7.22
CA LEU A 62 4.29 0.74 -7.74
C LEU A 62 5.06 1.31 -6.54
N ASP A 63 6.36 1.09 -6.52
CA ASP A 63 7.24 1.79 -5.61
C ASP A 63 7.33 3.26 -6.06
N GLU A 64 7.05 4.21 -5.16
CA GLU A 64 7.43 5.61 -5.41
C GLU A 64 8.95 5.64 -5.32
N ASP A 65 9.64 5.89 -6.44
CA ASP A 65 11.08 6.10 -6.43
C ASP A 65 11.42 7.19 -5.39
N ASN A 66 12.19 6.79 -4.39
CA ASN A 66 12.56 7.59 -3.24
C ASN A 66 13.25 8.88 -3.68
N GLU A 67 12.54 10.02 -3.61
CA GLU A 67 13.22 11.29 -3.41
C GLU A 67 13.21 11.66 -1.92
N LYS A 68 14.41 11.49 -1.33
CA LYS A 68 14.91 11.96 -0.02
C LYS A 68 14.79 11.00 1.15
N ASP A 69 15.58 9.93 1.07
CA ASP A 69 16.24 9.37 2.26
C ASP A 69 17.61 10.07 2.40
N GLU A 70 17.62 11.24 3.06
CA GLU A 70 18.87 11.79 3.62
C GLU A 70 19.05 11.19 5.00
N GLY A 71 19.99 10.25 5.08
CA GLY A 71 20.30 9.51 6.28
C GLY A 71 20.71 10.37 7.47
N SER A 72 20.39 9.88 8.65
CA SER A 72 21.12 10.17 9.88
C SER A 72 21.16 8.91 10.72
N GLY A 73 22.04 7.99 10.32
CA GLY A 73 22.62 7.04 11.25
C GLY A 73 23.63 7.78 12.10
N ASN A 74 23.39 7.86 13.41
CA ASN A 74 24.43 8.21 14.37
C ASN A 74 24.99 6.89 14.94
N VAL A 75 26.22 6.57 14.56
CA VAL A 75 27.14 5.70 15.31
C VAL A 75 27.89 6.58 16.30
#